data_AF-A0A1H3LNF1-F1
#
_entry.id   AF-A0A1H3LNF1-F1
#
_cell.length_a   1.000
_cell.length_b   1.000
_cell.length_c   1.000
_cell.angle_alpha   90.00
_cell.angle_beta   90.00
_cell.angle_gamma   90.00
#
_symmetry.space_group_name_H-M   'P 1'
#
loop_
_entity.id
_entity.type
_entity.pdbx_description
1 polymer ?
#
loop_
_entity_poly.entity_id
_entity_poly.type
_entity_poly.pdbx_seq_one_letter_code
_entity_poly.pdbx_strand_id
1 'polypeptide(L)'
;MNDKQQQKHEQKVRQARVKAQINRDKARRKLLRQREKLARRRTRNRKQSETRRGDSDGDDTDGETVENPAGHSTMPSQKSNAENAARNSHSTVPKTPKYSDMPARERLYGRRLHRRTADGNSEASASSDESPTEDEANDE
;
A
#
# COMPACT_ATOMS: atom_id res chain seq x y z
N MET A 1 40.27 -12.37 -39.90
CA MET A 1 38.90 -11.81 -39.96
C MET A 1 38.39 -11.76 -38.52
N ASN A 2 38.07 -10.59 -37.92
CA ASN A 2 37.00 -10.46 -36.89
C ASN A 2 36.96 -9.13 -36.10
N ASP A 3 38.04 -8.34 -36.04
CA ASP A 3 38.07 -7.17 -35.14
C ASP A 3 37.06 -6.08 -35.51
N LYS A 4 36.86 -5.83 -36.82
CA LYS A 4 35.86 -4.87 -37.32
C LYS A 4 34.42 -5.32 -37.02
N GLN A 5 34.16 -6.61 -36.91
CA GLN A 5 32.84 -7.13 -36.57
C GLN A 5 32.58 -7.02 -35.06
N GLN A 6 33.60 -7.31 -34.25
CA GLN A 6 33.55 -7.15 -32.79
C GLN A 6 33.32 -5.68 -32.38
N GLN A 7 34.05 -4.74 -32.98
CA GLN A 7 33.87 -3.31 -32.72
C GLN A 7 32.45 -2.82 -33.08
N LYS A 8 31.89 -3.27 -34.21
CA LYS A 8 30.50 -2.96 -34.60
C LYS A 8 29.49 -3.55 -33.61
N HIS A 9 29.75 -4.74 -33.10
CA HIS A 9 28.90 -5.37 -32.09
C HIS A 9 28.91 -4.59 -30.78
N GLU A 10 30.10 -4.19 -30.29
CA GLU A 10 30.22 -3.38 -29.08
C GLU A 10 29.50 -2.03 -29.20
N GLN A 11 29.62 -1.35 -30.34
CA GLN A 11 28.90 -0.10 -30.57
C GLN A 11 27.38 -0.30 -30.52
N LYS A 12 26.86 -1.38 -31.13
CA LYS A 12 25.44 -1.73 -31.05
C LYS A 12 25.00 -2.03 -29.61
N VAL A 13 25.81 -2.75 -28.84
CA VAL A 13 25.54 -3.05 -27.43
C VAL A 13 25.50 -1.76 -26.59
N ARG A 14 26.47 -0.85 -26.79
CA ARG A 14 26.49 0.45 -26.10
C ARG A 14 25.24 1.27 -26.43
N GLN A 15 24.87 1.36 -27.71
CA GLN A 15 23.65 2.06 -28.14
C GLN A 15 22.38 1.43 -27.55
N ALA A 16 22.30 0.09 -27.51
CA ALA A 16 21.17 -0.62 -26.92
C ALA A 16 21.05 -0.33 -25.41
N ARG A 17 22.17 -0.31 -24.68
CA ARG A 17 22.21 0.04 -23.25
C ARG A 17 21.72 1.46 -22.99
N VAL A 18 22.19 2.44 -23.77
CA VAL A 18 21.75 3.84 -23.65
C VAL A 18 20.25 3.97 -23.93
N LYS A 19 19.75 3.31 -24.98
CA LYS A 19 18.31 3.30 -25.29
C LYS A 19 17.47 2.67 -24.16
N ALA A 20 17.95 1.56 -23.60
CA ALA A 20 17.28 0.89 -22.48
C ALA A 20 17.22 1.78 -21.24
N GLN A 21 18.31 2.48 -20.91
CA GLN A 21 18.36 3.45 -19.80
C GLN A 21 17.35 4.60 -20.01
N ILE A 22 17.36 5.21 -21.20
CA ILE A 22 16.42 6.29 -21.53
C ILE A 22 14.96 5.82 -21.42
N ASN A 23 14.65 4.61 -21.89
CA ASN A 23 13.30 4.06 -21.80
C ASN A 23 12.89 3.77 -20.35
N ARG A 24 13.79 3.20 -19.55
CA ARG A 24 13.59 3.01 -18.11
C ARG A 24 13.30 4.32 -17.40
N ASP A 25 14.06 5.37 -17.68
CA ASP A 25 13.88 6.67 -17.03
C ASP A 25 12.59 7.38 -17.48
N LYS A 26 12.20 7.22 -18.75
CA LYS A 26 10.89 7.68 -19.24
C LYS A 26 9.75 6.95 -18.52
N ALA A 27 9.83 5.63 -18.37
CA ALA A 27 8.83 4.85 -17.66
C ALA A 27 8.75 5.25 -16.17
N ARG A 28 9.90 5.38 -15.51
CA ARG A 28 9.99 5.82 -14.11
C ARG A 28 9.34 7.18 -13.90
N ARG A 29 9.65 8.16 -14.77
CA ARG A 29 9.03 9.50 -14.71
C ARG A 29 7.50 9.45 -14.86
N LYS A 30 6.97 8.63 -15.78
CA LYS A 30 5.52 8.47 -15.95
C LYS A 30 4.87 7.87 -14.69
N LEU A 31 5.46 6.84 -14.11
CA LEU A 31 4.96 6.17 -12.91
C LEU A 31 4.96 7.11 -11.70
N LEU A 32 6.02 7.90 -11.52
CA LEU A 32 6.09 8.91 -10.46
C LEU A 32 4.99 9.98 -10.60
N ARG A 33 4.76 10.50 -11.82
CA ARG A 33 3.67 11.44 -12.09
C ARG A 33 2.29 10.85 -11.78
N GLN A 34 2.07 9.59 -12.13
CA GLN A 34 0.83 8.88 -11.81
C GLN A 34 0.63 8.73 -10.30
N ARG A 35 1.68 8.33 -9.57
CA ARG A 35 1.66 8.23 -8.11
C ARG A 35 1.34 9.57 -7.46
N GLU A 36 1.96 10.65 -7.93
CA GLU A 36 1.69 12.00 -7.42
C GLU A 36 0.24 12.43 -7.69
N LYS A 37 -0.28 12.19 -8.89
CA LYS A 37 -1.70 12.47 -9.22
C LYS A 37 -2.65 11.68 -8.33
N LEU A 38 -2.35 10.39 -8.07
CA LEU A 38 -3.15 9.55 -7.18
C LEU A 38 -3.09 10.02 -5.73
N ALA A 39 -1.90 10.39 -5.23
CA ALA A 39 -1.73 10.95 -3.89
C ALA A 39 -2.55 12.23 -3.71
N ARG A 40 -2.46 13.18 -4.68
CA ARG A 40 -3.27 14.40 -4.70
C ARG A 40 -4.78 14.11 -4.75
N ARG A 41 -5.21 13.08 -5.47
CA ARG A 41 -6.61 12.66 -5.50
C ARG A 41 -7.06 12.10 -4.15
N ARG A 42 -6.22 11.28 -3.50
CA ARG A 42 -6.49 10.72 -2.17
C ARG A 42 -6.59 11.80 -1.10
N THR A 43 -5.70 12.79 -1.11
CA THR A 43 -5.76 13.90 -0.14
C THR A 43 -7.01 14.75 -0.34
N ARG A 44 -7.40 15.05 -1.59
CA ARG A 44 -8.67 15.74 -1.88
C ARG A 44 -9.89 14.94 -1.43
N ASN A 45 -9.93 13.64 -1.73
CA ASN A 45 -11.03 12.78 -1.33
C ASN A 45 -11.14 12.70 0.21
N ARG A 46 -10.00 12.57 0.90
CA ARG A 46 -9.95 12.64 2.37
C ARG A 46 -10.54 13.95 2.90
N LYS A 47 -10.09 15.10 2.39
CA LYS A 47 -10.63 16.42 2.78
C LYS A 47 -12.14 16.51 2.57
N GLN A 48 -12.65 16.08 1.40
CA GLN A 48 -14.09 16.10 1.12
C GLN A 48 -14.89 15.15 2.02
N SER A 49 -14.32 14.00 2.39
CA SER A 49 -14.95 13.08 3.33
C SER A 49 -14.93 13.62 4.77
N GLU A 50 -13.87 14.33 5.15
CA GLU A 50 -13.76 14.98 6.47
C GLU A 50 -14.72 16.17 6.59
N THR A 51 -14.82 17.05 5.59
CA THR A 51 -15.78 18.18 5.63
C THR A 51 -17.22 17.70 5.70
N ARG A 52 -17.57 16.67 4.92
CA ARG A 52 -18.92 16.06 4.99
C ARG A 52 -19.24 15.44 6.36
N ARG A 53 -18.23 14.99 7.11
CA ARG A 53 -18.42 14.49 8.48
C ARG A 53 -18.51 15.64 9.48
N GLY A 54 -17.70 16.69 9.30
CA GLY A 54 -17.75 17.89 10.14
C GLY A 54 -19.09 18.61 10.09
N ASP A 55 -19.71 18.72 8.90
CA ASP A 55 -21.06 19.27 8.74
C ASP A 55 -22.19 18.33 9.24
N SER A 56 -21.86 17.09 9.65
CA SER A 56 -22.83 16.14 10.22
C SER A 56 -22.82 16.11 11.75
N ASP A 57 -21.76 16.62 12.37
CA ASP A 57 -21.49 16.47 13.81
C ASP A 57 -21.58 17.79 14.58
N GLY A 58 -21.99 18.89 13.94
CA GLY A 58 -22.03 20.21 14.56
C GLY A 58 -23.20 21.08 14.09
N ASP A 59 -24.10 21.32 15.04
CA ASP A 59 -24.95 22.51 15.18
C ASP A 59 -26.44 22.40 14.80
N ASP A 60 -27.22 21.97 15.79
CA ASP A 60 -28.66 22.16 15.92
C ASP A 60 -29.04 23.63 16.32
N THR A 61 -28.33 24.68 15.87
CA THR A 61 -28.69 26.06 16.27
C THR A 61 -28.75 27.16 15.22
N ASP A 62 -29.00 26.91 13.94
CA ASP A 62 -29.58 27.93 13.04
C ASP A 62 -29.87 27.43 11.60
N GLY A 63 -31.09 26.93 11.41
CA GLY A 63 -31.97 27.48 10.36
C GLY A 63 -31.62 27.34 8.88
N GLU A 64 -30.68 26.49 8.44
CA GLU A 64 -30.60 26.10 7.01
C GLU A 64 -30.23 24.62 6.86
N THR A 65 -31.26 23.78 6.69
CA THR A 65 -31.18 22.32 6.57
C THR A 65 -30.36 21.90 5.36
N VAL A 66 -29.05 21.71 5.55
CA VAL A 66 -28.23 20.89 4.66
C VAL A 66 -28.58 19.44 4.96
N GLU A 67 -29.70 18.97 4.40
CA GLU A 67 -30.11 17.58 4.52
C GLU A 67 -28.96 16.66 4.07
N ASN A 68 -28.54 15.76 4.96
CA ASN A 68 -27.61 14.71 4.64
C ASN A 68 -28.11 13.98 3.37
N PRO A 69 -27.38 13.97 2.24
CA PRO A 69 -27.84 13.34 1.00
C PRO A 69 -28.00 11.80 1.14
N ALA A 70 -27.58 11.23 2.27
CA ALA A 70 -27.81 9.85 2.64
C ALA A 70 -28.98 9.66 3.64
N GLY A 71 -29.82 10.67 3.90
CA GLY A 71 -30.96 10.57 4.82
C GLY A 71 -32.00 9.52 4.42
N HIS A 72 -32.10 9.20 3.13
CA HIS A 72 -32.92 8.10 2.59
C HIS A 72 -32.09 6.86 2.20
N SER A 73 -30.81 6.82 2.56
CA SER A 73 -29.95 5.68 2.27
C SER A 73 -30.32 4.52 3.20
N THR A 74 -30.75 3.40 2.62
CA THR A 74 -30.91 2.12 3.35
C THR A 74 -29.56 1.47 3.66
N MET A 75 -28.45 2.02 3.18
CA MET A 75 -27.12 1.54 3.52
C MET A 75 -26.75 2.00 4.94
N PRO A 76 -26.22 1.09 5.78
CA PRO A 76 -25.76 1.47 7.12
C PRO A 76 -24.71 2.58 7.01
N SER A 77 -24.71 3.51 7.97
CA SER A 77 -23.72 4.58 8.03
C SER A 77 -22.30 3.99 7.95
N GLN A 78 -21.46 4.56 7.08
CA GLN A 78 -20.10 4.09 6.89
C GLN A 78 -19.26 4.46 8.12
N LYS A 79 -19.19 3.52 9.07
CA LYS A 79 -18.42 3.61 10.31
C LYS A 79 -16.96 4.00 10.07
N SER A 80 -16.35 4.66 11.05
CA SER A 80 -14.92 5.02 10.96
C SER A 80 -14.04 3.78 10.80
N ASN A 81 -12.84 3.95 10.23
CA ASN A 81 -11.88 2.83 10.10
C ASN A 81 -11.51 2.26 11.48
N ALA A 82 -11.47 3.12 12.51
CA ALA A 82 -11.22 2.71 13.89
C ALA A 82 -12.34 1.82 14.45
N GLU A 83 -13.61 2.17 14.20
CA GLU A 83 -14.77 1.35 14.59
C GLU A 83 -14.84 0.03 13.82
N ASN A 84 -14.56 0.05 12.52
CA ASN A 84 -14.49 -1.18 11.72
C ASN A 84 -13.35 -2.10 12.19
N ALA A 85 -12.21 -1.51 12.57
CA ALA A 85 -11.10 -2.25 13.16
C ALA A 85 -11.46 -2.85 14.53
N ALA A 86 -12.26 -2.14 15.34
CA ALA A 86 -12.76 -2.65 16.63
C ALA A 86 -13.77 -3.79 16.45
N ARG A 87 -14.70 -3.67 15.49
CA ARG A 87 -15.67 -4.71 15.16
C ARG A 87 -14.98 -5.99 14.67
N ASN A 88 -13.95 -5.85 13.84
CA ASN A 88 -13.20 -6.97 13.28
C ASN A 88 -11.90 -7.22 14.05
N SER A 89 -11.92 -7.08 15.38
CA SER A 89 -10.72 -7.15 16.22
C SER A 89 -10.15 -8.56 16.39
N HIS A 90 -10.91 -9.60 16.08
CA HIS A 90 -10.53 -11.01 16.24
C HIS A 90 -10.37 -11.76 14.91
N SER A 91 -9.44 -12.72 14.86
CA SER A 91 -9.19 -13.53 13.67
C SER A 91 -10.23 -14.62 13.66
N THR A 92 -10.84 -14.87 12.51
CA THR A 92 -11.66 -16.07 12.31
C THR A 92 -10.81 -17.31 12.04
N VAL A 93 -9.48 -17.15 11.92
CA VAL A 93 -8.58 -18.24 11.61
C VAL A 93 -7.91 -18.76 12.89
N PRO A 94 -7.84 -20.09 13.07
CA PRO A 94 -7.14 -20.70 14.20
C PRO A 94 -5.70 -20.20 14.33
N LYS A 95 -5.25 -20.05 15.59
CA LYS A 95 -3.87 -19.64 15.91
C LYS A 95 -2.84 -20.70 15.53
N THR A 96 -3.24 -21.96 15.47
CA THR A 96 -2.40 -23.09 15.06
C THR A 96 -3.16 -23.89 14.00
N PRO A 97 -2.52 -24.27 12.89
CA PRO A 97 -3.13 -25.19 11.94
C PRO A 97 -3.43 -26.52 12.61
N LYS A 98 -4.53 -27.16 12.22
CA LYS A 98 -4.84 -28.51 12.68
C LYS A 98 -3.71 -29.45 12.19
N TYR A 99 -3.04 -30.14 13.12
CA TYR A 99 -1.91 -31.05 12.88
C TYR A 99 -0.54 -30.41 12.57
N SER A 100 -0.31 -29.17 12.98
CA SER A 100 1.02 -28.55 12.88
C SER A 100 1.51 -28.07 14.23
N ASP A 101 2.76 -28.40 14.55
CA ASP A 101 3.48 -27.89 15.72
C ASP A 101 4.15 -26.53 15.45
N MET A 102 4.08 -26.05 14.21
CA MET A 102 4.64 -24.75 13.84
C MET A 102 3.76 -23.62 14.37
N PRO A 103 4.32 -22.60 15.04
CA PRO A 103 3.57 -21.41 15.42
C PRO A 103 3.09 -20.70 14.15
N ALA A 104 1.81 -20.34 14.07
CA ALA A 104 1.33 -19.58 12.93
C ALA A 104 1.91 -18.16 12.94
N ARG A 105 2.25 -17.65 11.75
CA ARG A 105 2.69 -16.26 11.55
C ARG A 105 1.66 -15.29 12.14
N GLU A 106 2.14 -14.20 12.73
CA GLU A 106 1.25 -13.19 13.27
C GLU A 106 0.38 -12.58 12.15
N ARG A 107 -0.94 -12.62 12.34
CA ARG A 107 -1.90 -12.09 11.39
C ARG A 107 -2.33 -10.69 11.81
N LEU A 108 -2.04 -9.70 10.97
CA LEU A 108 -2.41 -8.31 11.19
C LEU A 108 -3.76 -8.01 10.56
N TYR A 109 -4.81 -8.02 11.37
CA TYR A 109 -6.16 -7.66 10.97
C TYR A 109 -6.82 -6.82 12.08
N GLY A 110 -7.94 -6.15 11.76
CA GLY A 110 -8.70 -5.37 12.75
C GLY A 110 -7.87 -4.31 13.46
N ARG A 111 -8.00 -4.25 14.79
CA ARG A 111 -7.25 -3.30 15.65
C ARG A 111 -5.73 -3.41 15.51
N ARG A 112 -5.19 -4.61 15.30
CA ARG A 112 -3.72 -4.81 15.16
C ARG A 112 -3.20 -4.16 13.89
N LEU A 113 -3.92 -4.34 12.78
CA LEU A 113 -3.62 -3.66 11.53
C LEU A 113 -3.78 -2.14 11.67
N HIS A 114 -4.88 -1.69 12.27
CA HIS A 114 -5.15 -0.27 12.46
C HIS A 114 -4.03 0.43 13.24
N ARG A 115 -3.59 -0.15 14.36
CA ARG A 115 -2.44 0.36 15.14
C ARG A 115 -1.20 0.44 14.26
N ARG A 116 -0.81 -0.65 13.60
CA ARG A 116 0.37 -0.65 12.72
C ARG A 116 0.30 0.39 11.60
N THR A 117 -0.88 0.66 11.03
CA THR A 117 -1.04 1.67 9.98
C THR A 117 -1.13 3.11 10.52
N ALA A 118 -1.64 3.29 11.74
CA ALA A 118 -1.70 4.58 12.41
C ALA A 118 -0.32 5.00 12.94
N ASP A 119 0.40 4.03 13.51
CA ASP A 119 1.73 4.21 14.09
C ASP A 119 2.82 4.16 12.99
N GLY A 120 2.61 3.40 11.91
CA GLY A 120 3.60 3.14 10.86
C GLY A 120 3.81 4.23 9.81
N ASN A 121 3.26 5.43 9.99
CA ASN A 121 3.67 6.59 9.18
C ASN A 121 5.07 7.12 9.57
N SER A 122 5.71 6.55 10.61
CA SER A 122 7.09 6.86 11.00
C SER A 122 8.13 5.79 10.66
N GLU A 123 7.77 4.51 10.43
CA GLU A 123 8.78 3.42 10.32
C GLU A 123 8.47 2.26 9.34
N ALA A 124 7.62 2.46 8.33
CA ALA A 124 7.40 1.42 7.31
C ALA A 124 8.51 1.38 6.24
N SER A 125 9.75 1.10 6.65
CA SER A 125 10.88 0.75 5.76
C SER A 125 11.88 -0.20 6.45
N ALA A 126 11.45 -1.13 7.30
CA ALA A 126 12.32 -2.19 7.78
C ALA A 126 11.51 -3.41 8.26
N SER A 127 11.14 -4.27 7.33
CA SER A 127 11.08 -5.71 7.62
C SER A 127 11.27 -6.44 6.30
N SER A 128 12.50 -6.39 5.82
CA SER A 128 13.05 -7.37 4.88
C SER A 128 12.91 -8.73 5.57
N ASP A 129 12.01 -9.57 5.07
CA ASP A 129 11.99 -11.01 5.35
C ASP A 129 13.16 -11.59 4.54
N GLU A 130 14.38 -11.33 5.03
CA GLU A 130 15.64 -11.85 4.52
C GLU A 130 16.00 -13.04 5.40
N SER A 131 15.62 -14.24 4.97
CA SER A 131 16.22 -15.48 5.46
C SER A 131 17.46 -15.76 4.60
N PRO A 132 18.69 -15.65 5.13
CA PRO A 132 19.86 -16.11 4.41
C PRO A 132 19.92 -17.64 4.46
N THR A 133 20.32 -18.19 3.32
CA THR A 133 20.67 -19.57 3.01
C THR A 133 21.89 -20.04 3.82
N GLU A 134 21.88 -21.28 4.29
CA GLU A 134 23.11 -22.08 4.42
C GLU A 134 22.94 -23.34 3.55
N ASP A 135 23.45 -23.22 2.32
CA ASP A 135 23.94 -24.32 1.51
C ASP A 135 25.44 -24.48 1.78
N GLU A 136 25.93 -25.70 1.62
CA GLU A 136 27.32 -26.21 1.65
C GLU A 136 27.95 -26.63 3.00
N ALA A 137 28.10 -27.95 3.14
CA ALA A 137 29.42 -28.56 3.30
C ALA A 137 29.40 -30.01 2.78
N ASN A 138 29.79 -30.20 1.51
CA ASN A 138 30.46 -31.41 1.06
C ASN A 138 31.96 -31.15 1.23
N ASP A 139 32.66 -31.98 2.00
CA ASP A 139 34.04 -32.44 1.78
C ASP A 139 34.46 -33.32 2.96
N GLU A 140 34.43 -34.64 2.77
CA GLU A 140 35.53 -35.62 3.01
C GLU A 140 35.08 -37.05 2.63
#